data_AF-A0A3A8VZ97-F1
#
_entry.id   AF-A0A3A8VZ97-F1
#
_cell.length_a   1.000
_cell.length_b   1.000
_cell.length_c   1.000
_cell.angle_alpha   90.00
_cell.angle_beta   90.00
_cell.angle_gamma   90.00
#
_symmetry.space_group_name_H-M   'P 1'
#
loop_
_entity.id
_entity.type
_entity.pdbx_description
1 polymer ?
#
loop_
_entity_poly.entity_id
_entity_poly.type
_entity_poly.pdbx_seq_one_letter_code
_entity_poly.pdbx_strand_id
1 'polypeptide(L)' 'MATDRQTVCLYYICAGLCKKGRKADHAHYCQHCNKYKPRARVRYRNQKKEKLENMRKEERYL' A
#
# COMPACT_ATOMS: atom_id res chain seq x y z
N MET A 1 8.83 -4.57 9.73
CA MET A 1 8.65 -4.59 8.26
C MET A 1 7.80 -3.40 7.88
N ALA A 2 8.34 -2.42 7.16
CA ALA A 2 7.53 -1.35 6.59
C ALA A 2 6.66 -1.97 5.49
N THR A 3 5.39 -2.25 5.81
CA THR A 3 4.42 -2.68 4.82
C THR A 3 4.19 -1.54 3.85
N ASP A 4 4.36 -1.80 2.55
CA ASP A 4 4.00 -0.85 1.51
C ASP A 4 2.54 -0.41 1.70
N ARG A 5 2.33 0.90 1.72
CA ARG A 5 1.03 1.54 1.79
C ARG A 5 0.32 1.29 0.47
N GLN A 6 -0.71 0.46 0.54
CA GLN A 6 -1.55 0.11 -0.61
C GLN A 6 -2.43 1.28 -1.06
N THR A 7 -2.84 2.14 -0.12
CA THR A 7 -3.59 3.36 -0.47
C THR A 7 -2.64 4.47 -0.88
N VAL A 8 -3.03 5.19 -1.92
CA VAL A 8 -2.37 6.45 -2.28
C VAL A 8 -2.65 7.51 -1.20
N CYS A 9 -1.66 8.38 -0.97
CA CYS A 9 -1.78 9.52 -0.06
C CYS A 9 -2.82 10.53 -0.57
N LEU A 10 -3.62 11.12 0.32
CA LEU A 10 -4.61 12.16 -0.01
C LEU A 10 -4.00 13.33 -0.80
N TYR A 11 -2.74 13.66 -0.53
CA TYR A 11 -2.04 14.82 -1.09
C TYR A 11 -1.30 14.54 -2.41
N TYR A 12 -1.19 13.27 -2.81
CA TYR A 12 -0.66 12.91 -4.11
C TYR A 12 -1.76 13.17 -5.16
N ILE A 13 -1.48 13.91 -6.22
CA ILE A 13 -2.46 14.24 -7.28
C ILE A 13 -2.16 13.42 -8.53
N CYS A 14 -0.97 13.62 -9.09
CA CYS A 14 -0.42 12.88 -10.23
C CYS A 14 1.12 12.93 -10.19
N ALA A 15 1.79 12.25 -11.13
CA ALA A 15 3.24 12.21 -11.19
C ALA A 15 3.86 13.62 -11.24
N GLY A 16 4.81 13.90 -10.37
CA GLY A 16 5.42 15.23 -10.22
C GLY A 16 4.59 16.26 -9.45
N LEU A 17 3.31 16.00 -9.17
CA LEU A 17 2.39 16.93 -8.49
C LEU A 17 1.90 16.40 -7.14
N CYS A 18 2.46 16.96 -6.06
CA CYS A 18 2.03 16.72 -4.68
C CYS A 18 1.62 18.04 -4.04
N LYS A 19 0.46 18.08 -3.39
CA LYS A 19 -0.03 19.27 -2.68
C LYS A 19 0.89 19.75 -1.55
N LYS A 20 1.85 18.91 -1.13
CA LYS A 20 2.87 19.24 -0.11
C LYS A 20 4.16 19.86 -0.69
N GLY A 21 4.21 20.13 -2.00
CA GLY A 21 5.40 20.66 -2.67
C GLY A 21 6.56 19.65 -2.75
N ARG A 22 6.25 18.34 -2.74
CA ARG A 22 7.25 17.26 -2.84
C ARG A 22 7.24 16.65 -4.23
N LYS A 23 8.37 16.05 -4.65
CA LYS A 23 8.42 15.22 -5.86
C LYS A 23 7.45 14.05 -5.70
N ALA A 24 6.35 14.08 -6.45
CA ALA A 24 5.31 13.08 -6.36
C ALA A 24 5.71 11.86 -7.19
N ASP A 25 6.49 10.98 -6.57
CA ASP A 25 6.89 9.70 -7.14
C ASP A 25 6.03 8.57 -6.53
N HIS A 26 5.62 7.62 -7.37
CA HIS A 26 4.81 6.47 -6.95
C HIS A 26 5.60 5.49 -6.10
N ALA A 27 6.94 5.50 -6.24
CA ALA A 27 7.76 4.41 -5.73
C ALA A 27 8.05 4.54 -4.22
N HIS A 28 8.47 5.71 -3.72
CA HIS A 28 9.15 5.75 -2.41
C HIS A 28 8.72 6.88 -1.46
N TYR A 29 8.56 8.11 -1.94
CA TYR A 29 8.44 9.26 -1.03
C TYR A 29 7.23 9.21 -0.10
N CYS A 30 6.09 8.76 -0.61
CA CYS A 30 4.88 8.66 0.20
C CYS A 30 4.82 7.38 1.05
N GLN A 31 5.70 6.39 0.83
CA GLN A 31 5.72 5.14 1.60
C GLN A 31 6.31 5.33 3.00
N HIS A 32 7.34 6.19 3.13
CA HIS A 32 8.03 6.45 4.40
C HIS A 32 7.67 7.78 5.06
N CYS A 33 6.71 8.52 4.49
CA CYS A 33 6.35 9.84 5.00
C CYS A 33 5.62 9.76 6.35
N ASN A 34 6.11 10.48 7.37
CA ASN A 34 5.45 10.63 8.69
C ASN A 34 4.12 11.39 8.61
N LYS A 35 3.88 12.20 7.57
CA LYS A 35 2.65 12.99 7.36
C LYS A 35 1.64 12.29 6.44
N TYR A 36 1.79 10.99 6.20
CA TYR A 36 0.90 10.28 5.27
C TYR A 36 -0.52 10.19 5.83
N LYS A 37 -1.48 10.42 4.93
CA LYS A 37 -2.90 10.26 5.21
C LYS A 37 -3.50 9.50 4.03
N PRO A 38 -4.11 8.31 4.25
CA PRO A 38 -4.68 7.54 3.16
C PRO A 38 -5.81 8.33 2.51
N ARG A 39 -5.90 8.31 1.17
CA ARG A 39 -6.98 8.98 0.42
C ARG A 39 -8.35 8.38 0.74
N ALA A 40 -8.41 7.08 0.96
CA ALA A 40 -9.60 6.36 1.35
C ALA A 40 -9.31 5.48 2.58
N ARG A 41 -10.27 5.40 3.52
CA ARG A 41 -10.17 4.47 4.65
C ARG A 41 -10.62 3.08 4.18
N VAL A 42 -9.67 2.27 3.73
CA VAL A 42 -9.92 0.93 3.23
C VAL A 42 -9.41 -0.11 4.23
N ARG A 43 -10.24 -1.11 4.53
CA ARG A 43 -9.82 -2.28 5.30
C ARG A 43 -9.21 -3.30 4.35
N TYR A 44 -7.90 -3.46 4.40
CA TYR A 44 -7.18 -4.41 3.56
C TYR A 44 -7.21 -5.82 4.15
N ARG A 45 -7.33 -6.83 3.29
CA ARG A 45 -7.12 -8.23 3.66
C ARG A 45 -5.63 -8.47 3.93
N ASN A 46 -5.32 -9.37 4.84
CA ASN A 46 -3.95 -9.78 5.10
C ASN A 46 -3.49 -10.73 3.98
N GLN A 47 -2.85 -10.16 2.95
CA GLN A 47 -2.40 -10.90 1.78
C GLN A 47 -1.44 -12.04 2.14
N LYS A 48 -0.60 -11.88 3.17
CA LYS A 48 0.31 -12.95 3.62
C LYS A 48 -0.49 -14.15 4.14
N LYS A 49 -1.54 -13.89 4.93
CA LYS A 49 -2.42 -14.93 5.46
C LYS A 49 -3.17 -15.64 4.33
N GLU A 50 -3.73 -14.87 3.39
CA GLU A 50 -4.47 -15.41 2.25
C GLU A 50 -3.60 -16.31 1.36
N LYS A 51 -2.35 -15.90 1.09
CA LYS A 51 -1.38 -16.73 0.37
C LYS A 51 -1.07 -18.05 1.10
N LEU A 52 -0.84 -17.99 2.41
CA LEU A 52 -0.55 -19.18 3.22
C LEU A 52 -1.76 -20.14 3.27
N GLU A 53 -2.98 -19.62 3.36
CA GLU A 53 -4.19 -20.43 3.34
C GLU A 53 -4.43 -21.08 1.98
N ASN A 54 -4.12 -20.40 0.88
CA ASN A 54 -4.22 -20.98 -0.46
C ASN A 54 -3.23 -22.14 -0.65
N MET A 55 -1.96 -21.98 -0.28
CA MET A 55 -0.97 -23.06 -0.37
C MET A 55 -1.40 -24.30 0.44
N ARG A 56 -1.90 -24.12 1.67
CA ARG A 56 -2.41 -25.21 2.50
C ARG A 56 -3.63 -25.92 1.91
N LYS A 57 -4.48 -25.21 1.15
CA LYS A 57 -5.60 -25.83 0.45
C LYS A 57 -5.09 -26.67 -0.72
N GLU A 58 -4.16 -26.15 -1.51
CA GLU A 58 -3.55 -26.87 -2.63
C GLU A 58 -2.88 -28.17 -2.17
N GLU A 59 -2.12 -28.13 -1.07
CA GLU A 59 -1.51 -29.33 -0.45
C GLU A 59 -2.53 -30.38 0.02
N ARG A 60 -3.78 -29.99 0.31
CA ARG A 60 -4.83 -30.88 0.82
C ARG A 60 -5.59 -31.61 -0.30
N TYR A 61 -5.51 -31.11 -1.53
CA TYR A 61 -6.15 -31.71 -2.70
C TYR A 61 -5.16 -32.43 -3.64
N LEU A 62 -3.87 -32.47 -3.26
CA LEU A 62 -2.83 -33.32 -3.82
C LEU A 62 -2.86 -34.70 -3.15
#